data_AF-A0A1S2LMD9-F1
#
_entry.id   AF-A0A1S2LMD9-F1
#
_cell.length_a   1.000
_cell.length_b   1.000
_cell.length_c   1.000
_cell.angle_alpha   90.00
_cell.angle_beta   90.00
_cell.angle_gamma   90.00
#
_symmetry.space_group_name_H-M   'P 1'
#
loop_
_entity.id
_entity.type
_entity.pdbx_description
1 polymer ?
#
loop_
_entity_poly.entity_id
_entity_poly.type
_entity_poly.pdbx_seq_one_letter_code
_entity_poly.pdbx_strand_id
1 'polypeptide(L)'
;MDLPTIISVYFGLLLVGVLLSGLIGFYFSRKLNSNLKGFIVLITLSVLLFASSIWWFHITSTAAFIGTISWLSYIGMVVILYPIYLMLAWFLIQKVNKNYLFQ
;
A
#
# COMPACT_ATOMS: atom_id res chain seq x y z
N MET A 1 -10.02 14.90 -16.08
CA MET A 1 -8.56 14.64 -16.16
C MET A 1 -8.31 13.79 -17.38
N ASP A 2 -7.29 14.12 -18.14
CA ASP A 2 -6.78 13.26 -19.20
C ASP A 2 -6.21 11.96 -18.62
N LEU A 3 -6.16 10.93 -19.44
CA LEU A 3 -5.81 9.59 -18.99
C LEU A 3 -4.41 9.49 -18.34
N PRO A 4 -3.34 10.07 -18.91
CA PRO A 4 -2.01 10.05 -18.29
C PRO A 4 -2.03 10.61 -16.86
N THR A 5 -2.75 11.73 -16.65
CA THR A 5 -2.90 12.34 -15.33
C THR A 5 -3.59 11.42 -14.33
N ILE A 6 -4.67 10.72 -14.73
CA ILE A 6 -5.38 9.78 -13.84
C ILE A 6 -4.45 8.66 -13.38
N ILE A 7 -3.66 8.11 -14.31
CA ILE A 7 -2.71 7.03 -14.02
C ILE A 7 -1.62 7.52 -13.06
N SER A 8 -1.04 8.70 -13.30
CA SER A 8 -0.02 9.28 -12.42
C SER A 8 -0.56 9.55 -11.01
N VAL A 9 -1.79 10.07 -10.89
CA VAL A 9 -2.44 10.28 -9.58
C VAL A 9 -2.68 8.96 -8.88
N TYR A 10 -3.13 7.92 -9.60
CA TYR A 10 -3.31 6.58 -9.03
C TYR A 10 -2.01 6.03 -8.45
N PHE A 11 -0.92 6.03 -9.22
CA PHE A 11 0.38 5.59 -8.71
C PHE A 11 0.89 6.45 -7.55
N GLY A 12 0.63 7.76 -7.56
CA GLY A 12 0.91 8.67 -6.45
C GLY A 12 0.17 8.27 -5.17
N LEU A 13 -1.14 7.99 -5.27
CA LEU A 13 -1.96 7.54 -4.14
C LEU A 13 -1.46 6.21 -3.57
N LEU A 14 -1.09 5.26 -4.44
CA LEU A 14 -0.51 3.98 -4.00
C LEU A 14 0.81 4.19 -3.25
N LEU A 15 1.70 5.05 -3.76
CA LEU A 15 2.99 5.34 -3.15
C LEU A 15 2.82 6.01 -1.78
N VAL A 16 1.94 7.01 -1.69
CA VAL A 16 1.60 7.65 -0.41
C VAL A 16 0.99 6.64 0.55
N GLY A 17 0.12 5.75 0.07
CA GLY A 17 -0.51 4.71 0.89
C GLY A 17 0.50 3.72 1.46
N VAL A 18 1.49 3.31 0.67
CA VAL A 18 2.62 2.48 1.10
C VAL A 18 3.44 3.18 2.19
N LEU A 19 3.80 4.44 1.98
CA LEU A 19 4.58 5.19 2.96
C LEU A 19 3.81 5.37 4.28
N LEU A 20 2.55 5.78 4.23
CA LEU A 20 1.73 6.01 5.41
C LEU A 20 1.48 4.72 6.19
N SER A 21 1.05 3.65 5.52
CA SER A 21 0.82 2.35 6.18
C SER A 21 2.10 1.75 6.75
N GLY A 22 3.22 1.88 6.03
CA GLY A 22 4.55 1.49 6.50
C GLY A 22 4.95 2.22 7.77
N LEU A 23 4.90 3.57 7.76
CA LEU A 23 5.27 4.40 8.90
C LEU A 23 4.38 4.16 10.13
N ILE A 24 3.06 4.06 9.93
CA ILE A 24 2.09 3.84 11.02
C ILE A 24 2.28 2.43 11.59
N GLY A 25 2.34 1.40 10.75
CA GLY A 25 2.57 0.03 11.19
C GLY A 25 3.87 -0.12 11.97
N PHE A 26 4.92 0.56 11.52
CA PHE A 26 6.20 0.62 12.21
C PHE A 26 6.13 1.33 13.56
N TYR A 27 5.48 2.49 13.63
CA TYR A 27 5.27 3.23 14.87
C TYR A 27 4.52 2.38 15.90
N PHE A 28 3.44 1.70 15.49
CA PHE A 28 2.68 0.80 16.35
C PHE A 28 3.48 -0.45 16.74
N SER A 29 4.32 -0.99 15.85
CA SER A 29 5.22 -2.10 16.20
C SER A 29 6.14 -1.77 17.36
N ARG A 30 6.70 -0.54 17.36
CA ARG A 30 7.53 -0.04 18.47
C ARG A 30 6.71 0.22 19.72
N LYS A 31 5.59 0.94 19.58
CA LYS A 31 4.73 1.31 20.74
C LYS A 31 4.17 0.09 21.47
N LEU A 32 3.86 -0.99 20.74
CA LEU A 32 3.27 -2.21 21.30
C LEU A 32 4.30 -3.29 21.63
N ASN A 33 5.61 -3.02 21.44
CA ASN A 33 6.70 -4.00 21.58
C ASN A 33 6.42 -5.34 20.89
N SER A 34 5.69 -5.33 19.78
CA SER A 34 5.22 -6.55 19.13
C SER A 34 5.20 -6.39 17.62
N ASN A 35 6.06 -7.17 16.95
CA ASN A 35 6.17 -7.21 15.49
C ASN A 35 4.84 -7.60 14.83
N LEU A 36 4.16 -8.59 15.40
CA LEU A 36 2.88 -9.07 14.88
C LEU A 36 1.80 -8.00 14.96
N LYS A 37 1.67 -7.30 16.09
CA LYS A 37 0.66 -6.25 16.24
C LYS A 37 0.91 -5.07 15.30
N GLY A 38 2.16 -4.63 15.16
CA GLY A 38 2.52 -3.57 14.22
C GLY A 38 2.28 -3.97 12.76
N PHE A 39 2.58 -5.22 12.41
CA PHE A 39 2.33 -5.75 11.07
C PHE A 39 0.84 -5.91 10.76
N ILE A 40 0.01 -6.32 11.73
CA ILE A 40 -1.45 -6.35 11.56
C ILE A 40 -1.99 -4.94 11.31
N VAL A 41 -1.53 -3.93 12.05
CA VAL A 41 -1.91 -2.53 11.82
C VAL A 41 -1.50 -2.07 10.42
N LEU A 42 -0.28 -2.42 9.99
CA LEU A 42 0.21 -2.14 8.63
C LEU A 42 -0.71 -2.73 7.56
N ILE A 43 -1.00 -4.03 7.66
CA ILE A 43 -1.84 -4.75 6.69
C ILE A 43 -3.23 -4.14 6.64
N THR A 44 -3.87 -3.93 7.80
CA THR A 44 -5.23 -3.39 7.84
C THR A 44 -5.29 -2.01 7.19
N LEU A 45 -4.31 -1.15 7.50
CA LEU A 45 -4.27 0.19 6.91
C LEU A 45 -3.93 0.17 5.42
N SER A 46 -2.99 -0.69 4.99
CA SER A 46 -2.61 -0.81 3.58
C SER A 46 -3.75 -1.36 2.73
N VAL A 47 -4.50 -2.35 3.23
CA VAL A 47 -5.70 -2.88 2.55
C VAL A 47 -6.74 -1.79 2.37
N LEU A 48 -7.03 -1.00 3.42
CA LEU A 48 -8.01 0.09 3.32
C LEU A 48 -7.57 1.14 2.29
N LEU A 49 -6.32 1.59 2.34
CA LEU A 49 -5.79 2.59 1.41
C LEU A 49 -5.75 2.08 -0.03
N PHE A 50 -5.39 0.81 -0.24
CA PHE A 50 -5.42 0.20 -1.56
C PHE A 50 -6.83 0.02 -2.10
N ALA A 51 -7.76 -0.46 -1.28
CA ALA A 51 -9.15 -0.58 -1.68
C ALA A 51 -9.74 0.78 -2.08
N SER A 52 -9.49 1.84 -1.29
CA SER A 52 -9.92 3.20 -1.63
C SER A 52 -9.27 3.73 -2.91
N SER A 53 -7.98 3.47 -3.12
CA SER A 53 -7.25 3.91 -4.33
C SER A 53 -7.75 3.20 -5.59
N ILE A 54 -7.97 1.88 -5.50
CA ILE A 54 -8.51 1.06 -6.59
C ILE A 54 -9.93 1.51 -6.93
N TRP A 55 -10.77 1.74 -5.91
CA TRP A 55 -12.14 2.22 -6.09
C TRP A 55 -12.18 3.59 -6.76
N TRP A 56 -11.36 4.54 -6.29
CA TRP A 56 -11.24 5.86 -6.88
C TRP A 56 -10.75 5.77 -8.34
N PHE A 57 -9.76 4.93 -8.62
CA PHE A 57 -9.26 4.73 -9.97
C PHE A 57 -10.32 4.11 -10.87
N HIS A 58 -11.03 3.10 -10.41
CA HIS A 58 -12.12 2.47 -11.16
C HIS A 58 -13.19 3.51 -11.58
N ILE A 59 -13.72 4.29 -10.64
CA ILE A 59 -14.74 5.33 -10.94
C ILE A 59 -14.21 6.39 -11.90
N THR A 60 -12.99 6.88 -11.66
CA THR A 60 -12.40 7.96 -12.46
C THR A 60 -12.04 7.48 -13.87
N SER A 61 -11.58 6.23 -13.98
CA SER A 61 -11.17 5.60 -15.22
C SER A 61 -12.37 5.20 -16.08
N THR A 62 -13.46 4.66 -15.51
CA THR A 62 -14.67 4.31 -16.29
C THR A 62 -15.37 5.53 -16.86
N ALA A 63 -15.27 6.70 -16.21
CA ALA A 63 -15.75 7.96 -16.76
C ALA A 63 -14.89 8.51 -17.91
N ALA A 64 -13.62 8.09 -18.02
CA ALA A 64 -12.64 8.60 -18.98
C ALA A 64 -12.26 7.60 -20.09
N PHE A 65 -12.42 6.29 -19.86
CA PHE A 65 -12.08 5.24 -20.80
C PHE A 65 -13.30 4.80 -21.61
N ILE A 66 -13.22 4.98 -22.93
CA ILE A 66 -14.16 4.43 -23.92
C ILE A 66 -13.89 2.91 -24.16
N GLY A 67 -12.95 2.29 -23.43
CA GLY A 67 -12.58 0.87 -23.61
C GLY A 67 -12.17 0.16 -22.31
N THR A 68 -12.56 -1.11 -22.19
CA THR A 68 -12.55 -1.93 -20.97
C THR A 68 -11.19 -2.47 -20.52
N ILE A 69 -10.15 -2.43 -21.36
CA ILE A 69 -8.94 -3.27 -21.20
C ILE A 69 -7.81 -2.60 -20.41
N SER A 70 -7.77 -1.27 -20.35
CA SER A 70 -6.65 -0.51 -19.81
C SER A 70 -6.58 -0.49 -18.28
N TRP A 71 -7.69 -0.23 -17.57
CA TRP A 71 -7.70 -0.08 -16.12
C TRP A 71 -7.35 -1.39 -15.39
N LEU A 72 -7.74 -2.55 -15.94
CA LEU A 72 -7.49 -3.86 -15.34
C LEU A 72 -6.00 -4.21 -15.29
N SER A 73 -5.22 -3.78 -16.29
CA SER A 73 -3.77 -4.01 -16.36
C SER A 73 -3.01 -3.31 -15.21
N TYR A 74 -3.41 -2.08 -14.87
CA TYR A 74 -2.81 -1.33 -13.76
C TYR A 74 -3.14 -1.94 -12.40
N ILE A 75 -4.37 -2.43 -12.22
CA ILE A 75 -4.76 -3.12 -10.98
C ILE A 75 -3.98 -4.43 -10.85
N GLY A 76 -3.86 -5.21 -11.93
CA GLY A 76 -3.10 -6.47 -11.94
C GLY A 76 -1.65 -6.30 -11.48
N MET A 77 -0.99 -5.24 -11.92
CA MET A 77 0.37 -4.91 -11.47
C MET A 77 0.45 -4.67 -9.96
N VAL A 78 -0.52 -3.96 -9.38
CA VAL A 78 -0.56 -3.70 -7.94
C VAL A 78 -0.78 -4.98 -7.14
N VAL A 79 -1.63 -5.89 -7.62
CA VAL A 79 -1.85 -7.18 -6.96
C VAL A 79 -0.56 -8.01 -6.90
N ILE A 80 0.29 -7.94 -7.94
CA ILE A 80 1.59 -8.62 -7.96
C ILE A 80 2.61 -7.94 -7.04
N LEU A 81 2.65 -6.60 -7.02
CA LEU A 81 3.60 -5.84 -6.19
C LEU A 81 3.25 -5.85 -4.70
N TYR A 82 1.97 -6.00 -4.35
CA TYR A 82 1.50 -5.97 -2.98
C TYR A 82 2.15 -7.03 -2.05
N PRO A 83 2.23 -8.32 -2.42
CA PRO A 83 2.92 -9.31 -1.59
C PRO A 83 4.40 -8.99 -1.40
N ILE A 84 5.07 -8.43 -2.42
CA ILE A 84 6.47 -8.00 -2.33
C ILE A 84 6.61 -6.88 -1.28
N TYR A 85 5.70 -5.90 -1.31
CA TYR A 85 5.64 -4.84 -0.31
C TYR A 85 5.45 -5.41 1.11
N LEU A 86 4.52 -6.34 1.31
CA LEU A 86 4.27 -6.94 2.61
C LEU A 86 5.49 -7.72 3.14
N MET A 87 6.17 -8.47 2.27
CA MET A 87 7.41 -9.18 2.63
C MET A 87 8.49 -8.19 3.08
N LEU A 88 8.75 -7.13 2.30
CA LEU A 88 9.73 -6.10 2.65
C LEU A 88 9.39 -5.41 3.98
N ALA A 89 8.12 -5.04 4.18
CA ALA A 89 7.66 -4.39 5.40
C ALA A 89 7.86 -5.30 6.63
N TRP A 90 7.57 -6.60 6.51
CA TRP A 90 7.80 -7.57 7.57
C TRP A 90 9.27 -7.69 7.94
N PHE A 91 10.16 -7.81 6.95
CA PHE A 91 11.61 -7.86 7.19
C PHE A 91 12.13 -6.59 7.87
N LEU A 92 11.65 -5.41 7.46
CA LEU A 92 12.03 -4.13 8.07
C LEU A 92 11.59 -4.04 9.54
N ILE A 93 10.35 -4.43 9.84
CA ILE A 93 9.83 -4.46 11.22
C ILE A 93 10.68 -5.40 12.09
N GLN A 94 10.95 -6.61 11.61
CA GLN A 94 11.77 -7.57 12.35
C GLN A 94 13.19 -7.04 12.62
N LYS A 95 13.86 -6.51 11.58
CA LYS A 95 15.25 -6.05 11.69
C LYS A 95 15.39 -4.94 12.72
N VAL A 96 14.46 -3.99 12.74
CA VAL A 96 14.52 -2.87 13.69
C VAL A 96 14.23 -3.32 15.11
N ASN A 97 13.25 -4.19 15.32
CA ASN A 97 12.92 -4.60 16.69
C ASN A 97 13.95 -5.56 17.27
N LYS A 98 14.66 -6.32 16.43
CA LYS A 98 15.81 -7.14 16.86
C LYS A 98 16.92 -6.28 17.48
N ASN A 99 17.15 -5.07 16.97
CA ASN A 99 18.14 -4.15 17.54
C ASN A 99 17.72 -3.59 18.91
N TYR A 100 16.42 -3.58 19.24
CA TYR A 100 15.92 -3.10 20.52
C TYR A 100 16.00 -4.14 21.65
N LEU A 101 16.14 -5.43 21.32
CA LEU A 101 16.26 -6.52 22.31
C LEU A 101 17.71 -6.80 22.74
N PHE A 102 18.69 -6.16 22.09
CA PHE A 102 20.12 -6.28 22.42
C PHE A 102 20.73 -4.97 22.94
N GLN A 103 19.91 -4.01 23.36
CA GLN A 103 20.28 -2.84 24.15
C GLN A 103 19.61 -2.91 25.51
#